data_AF-A0A821HE47-F1
#
_entry.id   AF-A0A821HE47-F1
#
_cell.length_a   1.000
_cell.length_b   1.000
_cell.length_c   1.000
_cell.angle_alpha   90.00
_cell.angle_beta   90.00
_cell.angle_gamma   90.00
#
_symmetry.space_group_name_H-M   'P 1'
#
loop_
_entity.id
_entity.type
_entity.pdbx_description
1 polymer ?
#
loop_
_entity_poly.entity_id
_entity_poly.type
_entity_poly.pdbx_seq_one_letter_code
_entity_poly.pdbx_strand_id
1 'polypeptide(L)'
;MRYDDEINDPEIQYQSRSKQCIALALALTYYFRFPTAEDNLQRNDTQTPTREELDQLLSNIIPEFSDMIEQELERFINTNNFVFPEEVAINQAVREHIFLIVVSIATRTPLCIIGESGQSKTLSFQIVLQNLQGVQLSMKTFCKRLPAIDPFFCLGSKYIRAEDIAHVFERHVRREQ
;
A
#
# COMPACT_ATOMS: atom_id res chain seq x y z
N MET A 1 24.77 -35.96 -4.27
CA MET A 1 24.50 -35.02 -3.16
C MET A 1 23.62 -33.95 -3.75
N ARG A 2 22.30 -34.07 -3.57
CA ARG A 2 21.30 -33.18 -4.19
C ARG A 2 21.21 -31.93 -3.32
N TYR A 3 21.36 -30.76 -3.94
CA TYR A 3 21.27 -29.43 -3.33
C TYR A 3 19.83 -28.96 -3.13
N ASP A 4 18.83 -29.84 -3.38
CA ASP A 4 17.42 -29.45 -3.45
C ASP A 4 16.66 -29.65 -2.12
N ASP A 5 17.29 -30.26 -1.11
CA ASP A 5 16.63 -30.60 0.16
C ASP A 5 16.70 -29.46 1.21
N GLU A 6 17.46 -28.38 0.97
CA GLU A 6 17.56 -27.23 1.90
C GLU A 6 16.44 -26.19 1.73
N ILE A 7 15.62 -26.28 0.66
CA ILE A 7 14.60 -25.27 0.34
C ILE A 7 13.28 -25.48 1.13
N ASN A 8 13.10 -26.63 1.78
CA ASN A 8 11.85 -27.00 2.47
C ASN A 8 11.96 -27.08 4.00
N ASP A 9 13.01 -26.50 4.61
CA ASP A 9 13.09 -26.41 6.06
C ASP A 9 12.06 -25.37 6.60
N PRO A 10 11.07 -25.80 7.41
CA PRO A 10 10.04 -24.91 7.94
C PRO A 10 10.61 -23.80 8.85
N GLU A 11 11.77 -24.00 9.48
CA GLU A 11 12.43 -22.99 10.30
C GLU A 11 13.08 -21.89 9.43
N ILE A 12 13.72 -22.28 8.33
CA ILE A 12 14.25 -21.35 7.32
C ILE A 12 13.11 -20.57 6.66
N GLN A 13 12.00 -21.23 6.33
CA GLN A 13 10.81 -20.59 5.78
C GLN A 13 10.15 -19.62 6.79
N TYR A 14 10.11 -19.98 8.06
CA TYR A 14 9.60 -19.12 9.13
C TYR A 14 10.47 -17.89 9.34
N GLN A 15 11.80 -18.05 9.43
CA GLN A 15 12.74 -16.92 9.54
C GLN A 15 12.65 -16.00 8.32
N SER A 16 12.50 -16.56 7.11
CA SER A 16 12.27 -15.79 5.88
C SER A 16 10.99 -14.95 5.97
N ARG A 17 9.89 -15.53 6.46
CA ARG A 17 8.61 -14.82 6.62
C ARG A 17 8.66 -13.72 7.67
N SER A 18 9.32 -13.94 8.81
CA SER A 18 9.49 -12.91 9.84
C SER A 18 10.31 -11.73 9.32
N LYS A 19 11.37 -11.98 8.54
CA LYS A 19 12.15 -10.93 7.87
C LYS A 19 11.28 -10.10 6.92
N GLN A 20 10.48 -10.76 6.09
CA GLN A 20 9.52 -10.08 5.18
C GLN A 20 8.52 -9.22 5.97
N CYS A 21 7.95 -9.73 7.06
CA CYS A 21 7.02 -8.96 7.88
C CYS A 21 7.68 -7.71 8.48
N ILE A 22 8.92 -7.82 8.97
CA ILE A 22 9.69 -6.68 9.49
C ILE A 22 9.99 -5.68 8.36
N ALA A 23 10.42 -6.16 7.21
CA ALA A 23 10.71 -5.33 6.04
C ALA A 23 9.47 -4.52 5.61
N LEU A 24 8.33 -5.18 5.46
CA LEU A 24 7.07 -4.52 5.08
C LEU A 24 6.56 -3.54 6.14
N ALA A 25 6.77 -3.84 7.43
CA ALA A 25 6.42 -2.93 8.51
C ALA A 25 7.28 -1.65 8.46
N LEU A 26 8.59 -1.78 8.26
CA LEU A 26 9.49 -0.64 8.05
C LEU A 26 9.16 0.12 6.77
N ALA A 27 8.73 -0.61 5.73
CA ALA A 27 8.33 -0.01 4.47
C ALA A 27 7.11 0.92 4.62
N LEU A 28 6.06 0.40 5.26
CA LEU A 28 4.82 1.12 5.53
C LEU A 28 5.02 2.33 6.45
N THR A 29 5.89 2.19 7.46
CA THR A 29 6.10 3.23 8.48
C THR A 29 7.07 4.32 8.02
N TYR A 30 8.12 3.97 7.28
CA TYR A 30 9.18 4.90 6.90
C TYR A 30 9.39 4.97 5.39
N TYR A 31 9.72 3.86 4.72
CA TYR A 31 10.17 3.85 3.32
C TYR A 31 9.27 4.62 2.35
N PHE A 32 7.96 4.34 2.36
CA PHE A 32 7.03 5.00 1.43
C PHE A 32 6.79 6.48 1.74
N ARG A 33 7.18 6.95 2.93
CA ARG A 33 7.01 8.34 3.36
C ARG A 33 8.19 9.22 3.00
N PHE A 34 9.36 8.63 2.78
CA PHE A 34 10.55 9.38 2.39
C PHE A 34 10.45 9.78 0.91
N PRO A 35 10.84 11.01 0.57
CA PRO A 35 10.90 11.46 -0.81
C PRO A 35 11.97 10.66 -1.58
N THR A 36 11.75 10.47 -2.87
CA THR A 36 12.83 9.97 -3.75
C THR A 36 13.90 11.04 -3.93
N ALA A 37 15.09 10.65 -4.38
CA ALA A 37 16.11 11.60 -4.78
C ALA A 37 15.60 12.59 -5.85
N GLU A 38 14.73 12.12 -6.76
CA GLU A 38 14.09 12.96 -7.77
C GLU A 38 13.15 14.00 -7.15
N ASP A 39 12.31 13.60 -6.19
CA ASP A 39 11.43 14.52 -5.46
C ASP A 39 12.22 15.65 -4.78
N ASN A 40 13.34 15.31 -4.15
CA ASN A 40 14.20 16.27 -3.47
C ASN A 40 14.84 17.26 -4.46
N LEU A 41 15.33 16.75 -5.60
CA LEU A 41 15.85 17.60 -6.68
C LEU A 41 14.79 18.58 -7.20
N GLN A 42 13.56 18.11 -7.43
CA GLN A 42 12.45 18.96 -7.89
C GLN A 42 12.08 20.05 -6.86
N ARG A 43 12.23 19.76 -5.56
CA ARG A 43 11.91 20.68 -4.46
C ARG A 43 13.08 21.58 -4.06
N ASN A 44 14.27 21.39 -4.64
CA ASN A 44 15.54 21.97 -4.16
C ASN A 44 15.77 21.71 -2.66
N ASP A 45 15.39 20.52 -2.18
CA ASP A 45 15.59 20.10 -0.80
C ASP A 45 16.84 19.22 -0.69
N THR A 46 17.81 19.65 0.12
CA THR A 46 19.07 18.95 0.36
C THR A 46 19.21 18.43 1.79
N GLN A 47 18.21 18.66 2.65
CA GLN A 47 18.27 18.31 4.08
C GLN A 47 17.42 17.10 4.42
N THR A 48 16.32 16.88 3.71
CA THR A 48 15.47 15.71 3.94
C THR A 48 16.15 14.45 3.38
N PRO A 49 16.39 13.40 4.18
CA PRO A 49 16.99 12.19 3.65
C PRO A 49 16.08 11.53 2.62
N THR A 50 16.66 10.76 1.70
CA THR A 50 15.89 10.13 0.62
C THR A 50 15.46 8.71 0.95
N ARG A 51 14.49 8.22 0.19
CA ARG A 51 14.06 6.82 0.20
C ARG A 51 15.21 5.89 -0.15
N GLU A 52 16.06 6.26 -1.10
CA GLU A 52 17.23 5.47 -1.52
C GLU A 52 18.31 5.43 -0.42
N GLU A 53 18.52 6.51 0.33
CA GLU A 53 19.42 6.50 1.50
C GLU A 53 18.90 5.56 2.59
N LEU A 54 17.59 5.58 2.84
CA LEU A 54 16.95 4.65 3.77
C LEU A 54 17.06 3.19 3.30
N ASP A 55 16.87 2.94 2.00
CA ASP A 55 17.07 1.61 1.41
C ASP A 55 18.50 1.09 1.61
N GLN A 56 19.51 1.93 1.34
CA GLN A 56 20.91 1.56 1.56
C GLN A 56 21.19 1.24 3.02
N LEU A 57 20.65 2.03 3.95
CA LEU A 57 20.79 1.79 5.38
C LEU A 57 20.14 0.46 5.78
N LEU A 58 18.91 0.22 5.34
CA LEU A 58 18.14 -0.97 5.71
C LEU A 58 18.67 -2.23 5.05
N SER A 59 19.19 -2.14 3.83
CA SER A 59 19.79 -3.28 3.11
C SER A 59 21.03 -3.85 3.82
N ASN A 60 21.74 -3.04 4.61
CA ASN A 60 22.84 -3.52 5.46
C ASN A 60 22.36 -4.39 6.63
N ILE A 61 21.10 -4.25 7.05
CA ILE A 61 20.51 -4.93 8.20
C ILE A 61 19.60 -6.08 7.73
N ILE A 62 18.82 -5.84 6.70
CA ILE A 62 17.88 -6.75 6.06
C ILE A 62 18.31 -6.84 4.59
N PRO A 63 19.14 -7.83 4.23
CA PRO A 63 19.50 -8.06 2.83
C PRO A 63 18.23 -8.19 1.98
N GLU A 64 18.28 -7.65 0.75
CA GLU A 64 17.16 -7.69 -0.20
C GLU A 64 15.90 -6.91 0.26
N PHE A 65 16.07 -5.90 1.12
CA PHE A 65 14.95 -5.11 1.66
C PHE A 65 14.04 -4.55 0.56
N SER A 66 14.60 -3.86 -0.44
CA SER A 66 13.83 -3.34 -1.58
C SER A 66 13.18 -4.44 -2.41
N ASP A 67 13.88 -5.55 -2.65
CA ASP A 67 13.32 -6.66 -3.43
C ASP A 67 12.12 -7.30 -2.72
N MET A 68 12.15 -7.41 -1.39
CA MET A 68 10.99 -7.89 -0.61
C MET A 68 9.79 -6.96 -0.76
N ILE A 69 10.01 -5.65 -0.77
CA ILE A 69 8.94 -4.67 -0.98
C ILE A 69 8.39 -4.80 -2.39
N GLU A 70 9.26 -4.81 -3.40
CA GLU A 70 8.88 -4.90 -4.81
C GLU A 70 8.12 -6.19 -5.13
N GLN A 71 8.53 -7.32 -4.55
CA GLN A 71 7.80 -8.59 -4.65
C GLN A 71 6.40 -8.49 -4.06
N GLU A 72 6.24 -7.83 -2.92
CA GLU A 72 4.90 -7.66 -2.33
C GLU A 72 4.08 -6.65 -3.14
N LEU A 73 4.64 -5.55 -3.64
CA LEU A 73 3.95 -4.63 -4.55
C LEU A 73 3.45 -5.36 -5.81
N GLU A 74 4.29 -6.21 -6.41
CA GLU A 74 3.94 -7.03 -7.57
C GLU A 74 2.76 -7.96 -7.28
N ARG A 75 2.72 -8.52 -6.06
CA ARG A 75 1.60 -9.37 -5.64
C ARG A 75 0.26 -8.62 -5.67
N PHE A 76 0.24 -7.34 -5.31
CA PHE A 76 -0.97 -6.52 -5.32
C PHE A 76 -1.39 -6.07 -6.73
N ILE A 77 -0.45 -6.04 -7.69
CA ILE A 77 -0.78 -5.72 -9.09
C ILE A 77 -0.90 -6.93 -10.02
N ASN A 78 -0.64 -8.12 -9.51
CA ASN A 78 -0.85 -9.35 -10.24
C ASN A 78 -2.34 -9.53 -10.62
N THR A 79 -2.61 -9.78 -11.90
CA THR A 79 -3.99 -9.94 -12.43
C THR A 79 -4.71 -11.19 -11.90
N ASN A 80 -4.01 -12.13 -11.27
CA ASN A 80 -4.62 -13.23 -10.53
C ASN A 80 -5.14 -12.78 -9.15
N ASN A 81 -4.64 -11.68 -8.61
CA ASN A 81 -4.99 -11.16 -7.29
C ASN A 81 -5.96 -9.96 -7.38
N PHE A 82 -5.79 -9.09 -8.37
CA PHE A 82 -6.65 -7.91 -8.60
C PHE A 82 -7.21 -7.88 -10.03
N VAL A 83 -8.33 -7.19 -10.19
CA VAL A 83 -8.93 -6.83 -11.48
C VAL A 83 -8.55 -5.39 -11.78
N PHE A 84 -8.02 -5.16 -12.98
CA PHE A 84 -7.62 -3.85 -13.48
C PHE A 84 -8.43 -3.49 -14.72
N PRO A 85 -8.76 -2.20 -14.93
CA PRO A 85 -9.33 -1.74 -16.19
C PRO A 85 -8.33 -1.93 -17.35
N GLU A 86 -8.81 -2.31 -18.53
CA GLU A 86 -7.96 -2.68 -19.68
C GLU A 86 -7.03 -1.56 -20.17
N GLU A 87 -7.41 -0.31 -19.98
CA GLU A 87 -6.70 0.87 -20.50
C GLU A 87 -5.74 1.51 -19.48
N VAL A 88 -5.55 0.89 -18.30
CA VAL A 88 -4.75 1.47 -17.22
C VAL A 88 -3.30 1.01 -17.30
N ALA A 89 -2.39 1.95 -17.51
CA ALA A 89 -0.96 1.72 -17.31
C ALA A 89 -0.63 1.66 -15.81
N ILE A 90 -0.10 0.52 -15.35
CA ILE A 90 0.32 0.32 -13.97
C ILE A 90 1.78 0.77 -13.81
N ASN A 91 1.98 1.99 -13.32
CA ASN A 91 3.29 2.51 -12.97
C ASN A 91 3.60 2.27 -11.47
N GLN A 92 4.81 2.65 -11.05
CA GLN A 92 5.25 2.50 -9.66
C GLN A 92 4.31 3.20 -8.68
N ALA A 93 3.84 4.41 -8.99
CA ALA A 93 2.92 5.14 -8.13
C ALA A 93 1.60 4.39 -7.93
N VAL A 94 1.03 3.76 -8.97
CA VAL A 94 -0.19 2.95 -8.85
C VAL A 94 0.06 1.73 -7.96
N ARG A 95 1.19 1.03 -8.14
CA ARG A 95 1.58 -0.13 -7.33
C ARG A 95 1.64 0.24 -5.84
N GLU A 96 2.36 1.32 -5.53
CA GLU A 96 2.51 1.82 -4.16
C GLU A 96 1.18 2.28 -3.56
N HIS A 97 0.38 3.05 -4.30
CA HIS A 97 -0.91 3.51 -3.79
C HIS A 97 -1.85 2.34 -3.48
N ILE A 98 -1.97 1.35 -4.37
CA ILE A 98 -2.83 0.18 -4.14
C ILE A 98 -2.39 -0.57 -2.88
N PHE A 99 -1.10 -0.87 -2.77
CA PHE A 99 -0.54 -1.53 -1.59
C PHE A 99 -0.83 -0.74 -0.31
N LEU A 100 -0.47 0.55 -0.30
CA LEU A 100 -0.64 1.42 0.86
C LEU A 100 -2.10 1.53 1.29
N ILE A 101 -3.03 1.72 0.35
CA ILE A 101 -4.46 1.83 0.66
C ILE A 101 -4.94 0.52 1.30
N VAL A 102 -4.66 -0.62 0.70
CA VAL A 102 -5.16 -1.92 1.20
C VAL A 102 -4.57 -2.24 2.57
N VAL A 103 -3.26 -2.09 2.74
CA VAL A 103 -2.58 -2.40 4.00
C VAL A 103 -3.02 -1.42 5.10
N SER A 104 -3.19 -0.14 4.78
CA SER A 104 -3.68 0.86 5.74
C SER A 104 -5.11 0.55 6.21
N ILE A 105 -5.99 0.11 5.30
CA ILE A 105 -7.35 -0.34 5.66
C ILE A 105 -7.28 -1.59 6.55
N ALA A 106 -6.48 -2.59 6.17
CA ALA A 106 -6.33 -3.83 6.94
C ALA A 106 -5.78 -3.60 8.34
N THR A 107 -4.87 -2.63 8.50
CA THR A 107 -4.25 -2.28 9.78
C THR A 107 -5.01 -1.19 10.54
N ARG A 108 -6.06 -0.60 9.96
CA ARG A 108 -6.76 0.60 10.46
C ARG A 108 -5.81 1.79 10.70
N THR A 109 -4.79 1.91 9.87
CA THR A 109 -3.83 3.03 9.90
C THR A 109 -4.37 4.18 9.06
N PRO A 110 -4.48 5.42 9.59
CA PRO A 110 -4.85 6.58 8.78
C PRO A 110 -3.81 6.82 7.68
N LEU A 111 -4.27 6.90 6.43
CA LEU A 111 -3.45 7.15 5.25
C LEU A 111 -3.82 8.48 4.60
N CYS A 112 -2.80 9.28 4.28
CA CYS A 112 -2.95 10.49 3.48
C CYS A 112 -2.05 10.37 2.24
N ILE A 113 -2.65 10.40 1.05
CA ILE A 113 -1.92 10.36 -0.22
C ILE A 113 -1.93 11.77 -0.83
N ILE A 114 -0.78 12.43 -0.81
CA ILE A 114 -0.59 13.80 -1.29
C ILE A 114 0.25 13.78 -2.57
N GLY A 115 0.04 14.73 -3.47
CA GLY A 115 0.84 14.94 -4.68
C GLY A 115 0.02 15.59 -5.79
N GLU A 116 0.67 15.82 -6.93
CA GLU A 116 0.07 16.56 -8.04
C GLU A 116 -1.17 15.87 -8.64
N SER A 117 -2.04 16.66 -9.27
CA SER A 117 -3.17 16.15 -10.03
C SER A 117 -2.70 15.25 -11.17
N GLY A 118 -3.40 14.14 -11.41
CA GLY A 118 -3.05 13.18 -12.46
C GLY A 118 -2.06 12.09 -12.05
N GLN A 119 -1.54 12.11 -10.82
CA GLN A 119 -0.62 11.07 -10.30
C GLN A 119 -1.33 9.81 -9.81
N SER A 120 -2.38 9.36 -10.52
CA SER A 120 -3.09 8.09 -10.31
C SER A 120 -3.64 7.81 -8.90
N LYS A 121 -3.78 8.81 -8.02
CA LYS A 121 -4.25 8.66 -6.63
C LYS A 121 -5.71 8.18 -6.57
N THR A 122 -6.60 8.95 -7.20
CA THR A 122 -8.03 8.62 -7.29
C THR A 122 -8.25 7.31 -8.03
N LEU A 123 -7.51 7.07 -9.11
CA LEU A 123 -7.58 5.83 -9.89
C LEU A 123 -7.24 4.60 -9.02
N SER A 124 -6.13 4.66 -8.30
CA SER A 124 -5.70 3.56 -7.41
C SER A 124 -6.74 3.28 -6.33
N PHE A 125 -7.33 4.33 -5.74
CA PHE A 125 -8.41 4.18 -4.78
C PHE A 125 -9.66 3.51 -5.39
N GLN A 126 -10.06 3.89 -6.61
CA GLN A 126 -11.18 3.26 -7.31
C GLN A 126 -10.92 1.78 -7.62
N ILE A 127 -9.69 1.42 -8.05
CA ILE A 127 -9.31 0.02 -8.28
C ILE A 127 -9.48 -0.79 -6.99
N VAL A 128 -9.01 -0.26 -5.86
CA VAL A 128 -9.15 -0.91 -4.55
C VAL A 128 -10.63 -1.09 -4.20
N LEU A 129 -11.46 -0.04 -4.32
CA LEU A 129 -12.90 -0.12 -4.03
C LEU A 129 -13.63 -1.18 -4.87
N GLN A 130 -13.29 -1.28 -6.16
CA GLN A 130 -13.90 -2.26 -7.05
C GLN A 130 -13.49 -3.69 -6.74
N ASN A 131 -12.30 -3.88 -6.16
CA ASN A 131 -11.77 -5.18 -5.83
C ASN A 131 -12.19 -5.69 -4.44
N LEU A 132 -12.33 -4.80 -3.45
CA LEU A 132 -12.60 -5.15 -2.04
C LEU A 132 -14.07 -4.94 -1.68
N GLN A 133 -14.95 -5.73 -2.30
CA GLN A 133 -16.40 -5.69 -2.09
C GLN A 133 -16.91 -6.77 -1.11
N GLY A 134 -15.99 -7.48 -0.46
CA GLY A 134 -16.29 -8.57 0.47
C GLY A 134 -16.41 -9.95 -0.19
N VAL A 135 -16.59 -10.98 0.64
CA VAL A 135 -16.46 -12.40 0.24
C VAL A 135 -17.37 -12.79 -0.93
N GLN A 136 -18.58 -12.22 -0.98
CA GLN A 136 -19.58 -12.56 -1.98
C GLN A 136 -19.36 -11.84 -3.33
N LEU A 137 -18.91 -10.59 -3.29
CA LEU A 137 -18.86 -9.71 -4.48
C LEU A 137 -17.47 -9.57 -5.09
N SER A 138 -16.40 -9.64 -4.28
CA SER A 138 -15.02 -9.60 -4.79
C SER A 138 -14.76 -10.73 -5.79
N MET A 139 -14.28 -10.41 -6.99
CA MET A 139 -14.05 -11.41 -8.04
C MET A 139 -12.89 -12.35 -7.72
N LYS A 140 -11.80 -11.81 -7.16
CA LYS A 140 -10.54 -12.54 -6.93
C LYS A 140 -10.50 -13.14 -5.53
N THR A 141 -10.03 -14.38 -5.42
CA THR A 141 -9.89 -15.10 -4.14
C THR A 141 -8.97 -14.37 -3.17
N PHE A 142 -7.92 -13.71 -3.68
CA PHE A 142 -7.05 -12.84 -2.89
C PHE A 142 -7.85 -11.74 -2.18
N CYS A 143 -8.65 -10.98 -2.94
CA CYS A 143 -9.47 -9.87 -2.42
C CYS A 143 -10.56 -10.31 -1.43
N LYS A 144 -11.12 -11.52 -1.59
CA LYS A 144 -12.12 -12.07 -0.65
C LYS A 144 -11.59 -12.24 0.77
N ARG A 145 -10.26 -12.33 0.97
CA ARG A 145 -9.61 -12.44 2.28
C ARG A 145 -9.32 -11.09 2.93
N LEU A 146 -9.47 -10.00 2.17
CA LEU A 146 -9.24 -8.64 2.65
C LEU A 146 -10.56 -8.02 3.16
N PRO A 147 -10.49 -6.99 4.00
CA PRO A 147 -11.69 -6.31 4.49
C PRO A 147 -12.53 -5.76 3.33
N ALA A 148 -13.85 -5.90 3.42
CA ALA A 148 -14.76 -5.21 2.51
C ALA A 148 -14.72 -3.70 2.79
N ILE A 149 -14.80 -2.88 1.74
CA ILE A 149 -14.78 -1.43 1.85
C ILE A 149 -16.13 -0.85 1.43
N ASP A 150 -16.65 0.05 2.26
CA ASP A 150 -17.84 0.85 2.01
C ASP A 150 -17.51 2.33 2.29
N PRO A 151 -17.07 3.08 1.26
CA PRO A 151 -16.47 4.40 1.46
C PRO A 151 -17.52 5.47 1.73
N PHE A 152 -17.15 6.41 2.61
CA PHE A 152 -17.87 7.66 2.79
C PHE A 152 -17.02 8.82 2.26
N PHE A 153 -17.56 9.54 1.29
CA PHE A 153 -16.84 10.64 0.65
C PHE A 153 -17.14 11.97 1.35
N CYS A 154 -16.08 12.65 1.75
CA CYS A 154 -16.12 14.00 2.27
C CYS A 154 -15.24 14.89 1.38
N LEU A 155 -15.85 15.81 0.63
CA LEU A 155 -15.11 16.71 -0.26
C LEU A 155 -14.67 17.95 0.51
N GLY A 156 -13.35 18.14 0.63
CA GLY A 156 -12.76 19.32 1.26
C GLY A 156 -12.95 20.56 0.40
N SER A 157 -14.06 21.27 0.58
CA SER A 157 -14.24 22.62 0.03
C SER A 157 -13.87 23.68 1.08
N LYS A 158 -13.57 24.91 0.66
CA LYS A 158 -13.32 26.03 1.58
C LYS A 158 -14.50 26.38 2.50
N TYR A 159 -15.68 25.83 2.24
CA TYR A 159 -16.90 26.06 3.01
C TYR A 159 -17.24 24.90 3.95
N ILE A 160 -16.45 23.82 3.94
CA ILE A 160 -16.70 22.69 4.83
C ILE A 160 -16.42 23.10 6.27
N ARG A 161 -17.31 22.71 7.18
CA ARG A 161 -17.15 22.97 8.61
C ARG A 161 -16.83 21.67 9.34
N ALA A 162 -16.35 21.81 10.57
CA ALA A 162 -16.00 20.66 11.41
C ALA A 162 -17.22 19.76 11.67
N GLU A 163 -18.43 20.35 11.78
CA GLU A 163 -19.67 19.61 11.99
C GLU A 163 -20.02 18.74 10.78
N ASP A 164 -19.74 19.23 9.57
CA ASP A 164 -20.01 18.48 8.34
C ASP A 164 -19.13 17.21 8.27
N ILE A 165 -17.88 17.30 8.74
CA ILE A 165 -16.97 16.15 8.87
C ILE A 165 -17.44 15.20 9.98
N ALA A 166 -17.82 15.74 11.14
CA ALA A 166 -18.31 14.94 12.26
C ALA A 166 -19.55 14.11 11.88
N HIS A 167 -20.48 14.70 11.12
CA HIS A 167 -21.66 13.98 10.62
C HIS A 167 -21.32 12.82 9.67
N VAL A 168 -20.24 12.93 8.88
CA VAL A 168 -19.78 11.81 8.05
C VAL A 168 -19.29 10.65 8.92
N PHE A 169 -18.50 10.94 9.96
CA PHE A 169 -18.04 9.92 10.91
C PHE A 169 -19.21 9.29 11.69
N GLU A 170 -20.17 10.10 12.16
CA GLU A 170 -21.36 9.60 12.85
C GLU A 170 -22.18 8.64 11.96
N ARG A 171 -22.33 8.99 10.68
CA ARG A 171 -23.05 8.16 9.70
C ARG A 171 -22.34 6.83 9.47
N HIS A 172 -21.00 6.82 9.48
CA HIS A 172 -20.20 5.60 9.38
C HIS A 172 -20.43 4.68 10.58
N VAL A 173 -20.31 5.21 11.81
CA VAL A 173 -20.49 4.44 13.05
C VAL A 173 -21.88 3.77 13.10
N ARG A 174 -22.93 4.46 12.63
CA ARG A 174 -24.29 3.89 12.57
C ARG A 174 -24.44 2.74 11.58
N ARG A 175 -23.60 2.65 10.55
CA ARG A 175 -23.66 1.62 9.50
C ARG A 175 -22.80 0.40 9.82
N GLU A 176 -21.82 0.54 10.72
CA GLU A 176 -21.02 -0.58 11.24
C GLU A 176 -21.74 -1.40 12.32
N GLN A 177 -22.82 -0.88 12.91
CA GLN A 177 -23.69 -1.56 13.88
C GLN A 177 -24.71 -2.47 13.20
#